data_AF-A0AA39G4A0-F1
#
_entry.id   AF-A0AA39G4A0-F1
#
_cell.length_a   1.000
_cell.length_b   1.000
_cell.length_c   1.000
_cell.angle_alpha   90.00
_cell.angle_beta   90.00
_cell.angle_gamma   90.00
#
_symmetry.space_group_name_H-M   'P 1'
#
loop_
_entity.id
_entity.type
_entity.pdbx_description
1 polymer ?
#
loop_
_entity_poly.entity_id
_entity_poly.type
_entity_poly.pdbx_seq_one_letter_code
_entity_poly.pdbx_strand_id
1 'polypeptide(L)'
;MGAVRLVLGGAILGLFWGGFQRTIATSDNVNGLCDSSPCVCDQHGRLTCDCNNENQELTLSAEGERKLSPHTSRITVRNCSSVILTNSSLESMTGLRSVELINIVNLTLFTRSFVLSPKTSRAIISIHSANIDILPSFVFRGDMESISFENVHIGLISAFAFANLAGTDTLRLEECEIDSIEEQAFKKFDVNYLHIIGGIFGGNQVPSRAMNDIEVFTTFRMDGVKIGVIRSSGFVIKKPKTLSIQNCIIDTLESEAFDITTRGGVLIKNNRFNNVAAGSFLSIRRDSTSIGVSLPEITFTNNSLGVFEEGSIMFDRSSFKPIIDNIFINRSCDCAMLSLWKNNLLNYTNVYTRFYTGNTQLSINSLEAIEEGTYLCINYDNNIINFQDFDIHNCTMGNSTIIWLIIIVGIVLTIIIGIVMIIWCCRRRRNHVQKRWMSVPTTAPDVVSKKNGVIGRDGSSSSGPVDSRITMVVPDGRLYRETEFHVIVEKAEPLTTEL
;
A
#
# COMPACT_ATOMS: atom_id res chain seq x y z
N MET A 1 -56.11 8.96 87.44
CA MET A 1 -55.29 10.04 88.03
C MET A 1 -54.81 10.90 86.88
N GLY A 2 -54.79 12.23 86.88
CA GLY A 2 -55.24 13.24 87.84
C GLY A 2 -54.78 14.60 87.28
N ALA A 3 -55.66 15.59 87.16
CA ALA A 3 -55.37 16.84 86.45
C ALA A 3 -54.71 17.92 87.36
N VAL A 4 -54.73 19.19 86.90
CA VAL A 4 -54.41 20.45 87.64
C VAL A 4 -52.95 20.94 87.51
N ARG A 5 -52.66 21.83 86.52
CA ARG A 5 -52.43 23.33 86.61
C ARG A 5 -50.98 23.73 86.97
N LEU A 6 -50.42 24.94 86.73
CA LEU A 6 -50.71 26.20 85.97
C LEU A 6 -49.42 26.52 85.13
N VAL A 7 -49.35 27.22 83.99
CA VAL A 7 -49.91 28.51 83.47
C VAL A 7 -49.10 29.77 83.87
N LEU A 8 -49.04 30.75 82.94
CA LEU A 8 -48.22 32.00 82.88
C LEU A 8 -46.76 31.80 82.43
N GLY A 9 -46.18 32.59 81.51
CA GLY A 9 -46.70 33.68 80.63
C GLY A 9 -45.57 34.59 80.14
N GLY A 10 -45.61 35.29 78.99
CA GLY A 10 -46.59 35.35 77.89
C GLY A 10 -46.19 36.42 76.84
N ALA A 11 -46.90 36.48 75.70
CA ALA A 11 -46.66 37.37 74.53
C ALA A 11 -45.33 37.12 73.76
N ILE A 12 -45.18 37.46 72.47
CA ILE A 12 -45.98 38.30 71.56
C ILE A 12 -46.55 37.49 70.38
N LEU A 13 -47.68 37.96 69.85
CA LEU A 13 -48.43 37.41 68.71
C LEU A 13 -48.06 38.12 67.40
N GLY A 14 -47.98 37.36 66.30
CA GLY A 14 -48.25 37.86 64.94
C GLY A 14 -47.05 38.34 64.12
N LEU A 15 -46.74 37.59 63.05
CA LEU A 15 -46.77 38.08 61.67
C LEU A 15 -46.56 36.90 60.69
N PHE A 16 -47.67 36.36 60.18
CA PHE A 16 -47.65 35.60 58.92
C PHE A 16 -47.91 36.57 57.76
N TRP A 17 -47.30 36.28 56.60
CA TRP A 17 -47.34 37.03 55.33
C TRP A 17 -46.45 38.29 55.26
N GLY A 18 -45.48 38.28 54.34
CA GLY A 18 -44.63 39.42 53.95
C GLY A 18 -43.16 39.04 53.77
N GLY A 19 -42.61 39.16 52.54
CA GLY A 19 -41.26 38.70 52.18
C GLY A 19 -41.29 37.28 51.61
N PHE A 20 -41.21 37.03 50.29
CA PHE A 20 -40.46 37.69 49.22
C PHE A 20 -38.93 37.52 49.37
N GLN A 21 -38.38 36.65 48.51
CA GLN A 21 -36.97 36.43 48.17
C GLN A 21 -35.89 36.79 49.23
N ARG A 22 -35.35 35.74 49.88
CA ARG A 22 -33.91 35.67 50.18
C ARG A 22 -33.44 34.21 50.11
N THR A 23 -33.22 33.73 48.89
CA THR A 23 -32.32 32.60 48.65
C THR A 23 -30.98 32.94 49.28
N ILE A 24 -30.44 32.09 50.14
CA ILE A 24 -29.09 32.29 50.69
C ILE A 24 -28.11 31.94 49.58
N ALA A 25 -27.75 32.94 48.78
CA ALA A 25 -26.59 32.87 47.91
C ALA A 25 -25.33 32.82 48.79
N THR A 26 -24.70 31.66 48.87
CA THR A 26 -23.37 31.50 49.46
C THR A 26 -22.35 32.19 48.56
N SER A 27 -22.18 33.49 48.79
CA SER A 27 -21.30 34.39 48.06
C SER A 27 -19.82 34.18 48.43
N ASP A 28 -19.31 32.95 48.26
CA ASP A 28 -17.88 32.67 48.31
C ASP A 28 -17.25 33.11 46.97
N ASN A 29 -16.55 34.25 47.00
CA ASN A 29 -15.95 35.00 45.89
C ASN A 29 -15.72 34.20 44.59
N VAL A 30 -16.56 34.47 43.58
CA VAL A 30 -16.51 33.86 42.23
C VAL A 30 -15.55 34.62 41.29
N ASN A 31 -14.76 35.55 41.84
CA ASN A 31 -13.87 36.49 41.15
C ASN A 31 -12.59 35.82 40.59
N GLY A 32 -12.76 34.76 39.81
CA GLY A 32 -11.69 34.13 39.03
C GLY A 32 -11.58 34.74 37.63
N LEU A 33 -11.17 33.93 36.65
CA LEU A 33 -11.02 34.35 35.24
C LEU A 33 -12.30 34.97 34.62
N CYS A 34 -13.47 34.67 35.20
CA CYS A 34 -14.79 35.16 34.78
C CYS A 34 -14.99 36.68 34.85
N ASP A 35 -14.30 37.38 35.76
CA ASP A 35 -14.48 38.82 36.01
C ASP A 35 -13.44 39.69 35.25
N SER A 36 -12.57 39.07 34.45
CA SER A 36 -11.48 39.74 33.74
C SER A 36 -11.55 39.58 32.23
N SER A 37 -11.59 40.70 31.50
CA SER A 37 -11.36 40.74 30.05
C SER A 37 -10.04 40.01 29.70
N PRO A 38 -10.03 39.07 28.74
CA PRO A 38 -10.98 38.91 27.62
C PRO A 38 -12.07 37.84 27.85
N CYS A 39 -12.26 37.38 29.08
CA CYS A 39 -13.12 36.26 29.43
C CYS A 39 -14.47 36.69 30.03
N VAL A 40 -15.51 35.90 29.77
CA VAL A 40 -16.88 36.05 30.29
C VAL A 40 -17.41 34.67 30.68
N CYS A 41 -18.12 34.57 31.81
CA CYS A 41 -18.80 33.36 32.25
C CYS A 41 -20.32 33.51 32.27
N ASP A 42 -21.03 32.51 31.75
CA ASP A 42 -22.49 32.42 31.82
C ASP A 42 -22.96 31.55 33.01
N GLN A 43 -24.20 31.75 33.45
CA GLN A 43 -24.86 31.06 34.56
C GLN A 43 -24.87 29.52 34.41
N HIS A 44 -24.78 29.01 33.18
CA HIS A 44 -24.69 27.57 32.87
C HIS A 44 -23.26 26.98 33.01
N GLY A 45 -22.31 27.76 33.56
CA GLY A 45 -20.91 27.35 33.72
C GLY A 45 -20.11 27.36 32.42
N ARG A 46 -20.55 28.12 31.41
CA ARG A 46 -19.78 28.30 30.16
C ARG A 46 -18.80 29.44 30.31
N LEU A 47 -17.50 29.14 30.26
CA LEU A 47 -16.42 30.11 30.08
C LEU A 47 -16.23 30.37 28.58
N THR A 48 -16.27 31.63 28.16
CA THR A 48 -15.93 32.06 26.80
C THR A 48 -14.90 33.19 26.88
N CYS A 49 -13.77 33.05 26.20
CA CYS A 49 -12.74 34.08 26.09
C CYS A 49 -12.50 34.39 24.61
N ASP A 50 -12.49 35.68 24.25
CA ASP A 50 -12.20 36.12 22.88
C ASP A 50 -11.24 37.32 22.94
N CYS A 51 -9.97 37.10 22.59
CA CYS A 51 -8.94 38.14 22.71
C CYS A 51 -8.98 39.16 21.55
N ASN A 52 -9.91 39.05 20.59
CA ASN A 52 -10.04 39.93 19.41
C ASN A 52 -8.76 40.07 18.54
N ASN A 53 -7.81 39.14 18.66
CA ASN A 53 -6.45 39.21 18.10
C ASN A 53 -5.57 40.34 18.68
N GLU A 54 -5.88 40.84 19.89
CA GLU A 54 -4.93 41.61 20.68
C GLU A 54 -3.74 40.74 21.11
N ASN A 55 -2.59 41.35 21.36
CA ASN A 55 -1.36 40.68 21.82
C ASN A 55 -1.43 40.29 23.32
N GLN A 56 -2.52 39.62 23.71
CA GLN A 56 -2.78 39.22 25.09
C GLN A 56 -2.49 37.73 25.28
N GLU A 57 -1.62 37.43 26.24
CA GLU A 57 -1.38 36.07 26.73
C GLU A 57 -2.52 35.65 27.69
N LEU A 58 -3.14 34.49 27.42
CA LEU A 58 -4.21 33.93 28.24
C LEU A 58 -3.74 32.64 28.94
N THR A 59 -3.35 32.77 30.21
CA THR A 59 -3.01 31.62 31.07
C THR A 59 -4.29 30.99 31.65
N LEU A 60 -4.49 29.69 31.40
CA LEU A 60 -5.59 28.88 31.89
C LEU A 60 -5.07 27.93 32.98
N SER A 61 -5.43 28.18 34.25
CA SER A 61 -4.91 27.42 35.40
C SER A 61 -5.96 27.09 36.45
N ALA A 62 -5.70 26.05 37.26
CA ALA A 62 -6.52 25.69 38.43
C ALA A 62 -6.15 26.48 39.70
N GLU A 63 -5.01 27.18 39.69
CA GLU A 63 -4.44 27.88 40.85
C GLU A 63 -4.30 29.40 40.61
N GLY A 64 -4.02 30.15 41.68
CA GLY A 64 -3.87 31.61 41.64
C GLY A 64 -5.19 32.38 41.60
N GLU A 65 -5.08 33.70 41.37
CA GLU A 65 -6.21 34.63 41.39
C GLU A 65 -7.12 34.44 40.16
N ARG A 66 -6.55 34.24 38.98
CA ARG A 66 -7.28 33.98 37.72
C ARG A 66 -7.59 32.49 37.49
N LYS A 67 -7.80 31.73 38.56
CA LYS A 67 -8.15 30.31 38.46
C LYS A 67 -9.45 30.08 37.70
N LEU A 68 -9.54 28.93 37.06
CA LEU A 68 -10.76 28.41 36.44
C LEU A 68 -11.74 27.90 37.50
N SER A 69 -13.05 28.02 37.25
CA SER A 69 -14.07 27.56 38.19
C SER A 69 -14.26 26.03 38.13
N PRO A 70 -14.30 25.31 39.28
CA PRO A 70 -14.65 23.88 39.32
C PRO A 70 -16.03 23.55 38.74
N HIS A 71 -16.92 24.54 38.61
CA HIS A 71 -18.25 24.41 38.03
C HIS A 71 -18.29 24.68 36.51
N THR A 72 -17.14 24.88 35.86
CA THR A 72 -17.07 25.11 34.42
C THR A 72 -17.48 23.84 33.65
N SER A 73 -18.47 23.98 32.76
CA SER A 73 -19.05 22.90 31.96
C SER A 73 -18.59 22.92 30.49
N ARG A 74 -18.27 24.11 29.98
CA ARG A 74 -17.69 24.33 28.64
C ARG A 74 -16.67 25.46 28.68
N ILE A 75 -15.54 25.24 28.03
CA ILE A 75 -14.50 26.24 27.79
C ILE A 75 -14.44 26.51 26.29
N THR A 76 -14.62 27.76 25.87
CA THR A 76 -14.42 28.22 24.49
C THR A 76 -13.40 29.37 24.50
N VAL A 77 -12.26 29.23 23.81
CA VAL A 77 -11.23 30.27 23.68
C VAL A 77 -10.97 30.57 22.21
N ARG A 78 -10.94 31.86 21.84
CA ARG A 78 -10.92 32.31 20.44
C ARG A 78 -9.98 33.50 20.23
N ASN A 79 -9.35 33.55 19.06
CA ASN A 79 -8.65 34.73 18.52
C ASN A 79 -7.55 35.29 19.44
N CYS A 80 -6.74 34.42 20.05
CA CYS A 80 -5.73 34.82 21.06
C CYS A 80 -4.30 34.62 20.52
N SER A 81 -3.42 35.59 20.76
CA SER A 81 -2.02 35.54 20.30
C SER A 81 -1.22 34.45 21.03
N SER A 82 -1.49 34.22 22.32
CA SER A 82 -0.95 33.08 23.04
C SER A 82 -1.96 32.57 24.08
N VAL A 83 -2.08 31.25 24.19
CA VAL A 83 -2.87 30.58 25.22
C VAL A 83 -2.00 29.54 25.90
N ILE A 84 -1.89 29.59 27.22
CA ILE A 84 -1.08 28.66 28.01
C ILE A 84 -1.99 27.84 28.92
N LEU A 85 -2.11 26.54 28.65
CA LEU A 85 -2.88 25.62 29.49
C LEU A 85 -1.92 24.95 30.48
N THR A 86 -2.04 25.25 31.78
CA THR A 86 -1.09 24.74 32.78
C THR A 86 -1.38 23.28 33.16
N ASN A 87 -0.39 22.61 33.77
CA ASN A 87 -0.56 21.28 34.37
C ASN A 87 -1.83 21.21 35.24
N SER A 88 -2.61 20.12 35.14
CA SER A 88 -3.80 19.85 35.97
C SER A 88 -4.89 20.93 35.97
N SER A 89 -4.87 21.88 35.04
CA SER A 89 -5.80 23.03 34.96
C SER A 89 -7.29 22.64 34.88
N LEU A 90 -7.60 21.45 34.37
CA LEU A 90 -8.96 20.92 34.23
C LEU A 90 -9.33 19.85 35.30
N GLU A 91 -8.39 19.44 36.15
CA GLU A 91 -8.54 18.27 37.05
C GLU A 91 -9.58 18.49 38.17
N SER A 92 -9.83 19.76 38.53
CA SER A 92 -10.83 20.16 39.52
C SER A 92 -12.27 20.25 38.96
N MET A 93 -12.44 20.24 37.64
CA MET A 93 -13.75 20.42 37.01
C MET A 93 -14.49 19.10 36.95
N THR A 94 -15.55 18.94 37.74
CA THR A 94 -16.38 17.71 37.72
C THR A 94 -17.51 17.77 36.69
N GLY A 95 -17.86 18.97 36.20
CA GLY A 95 -18.95 19.19 35.25
C GLY A 95 -18.53 19.36 33.79
N LEU A 96 -17.22 19.25 33.48
CA LEU A 96 -16.68 19.57 32.16
C LEU A 96 -17.18 18.59 31.08
N ARG A 97 -17.58 19.16 29.92
CA ARG A 97 -18.09 18.43 28.75
C ARG A 97 -17.39 18.79 27.45
N SER A 98 -16.86 20.00 27.33
CA SER A 98 -16.23 20.46 26.08
C SER A 98 -15.15 21.51 26.32
N VAL A 99 -14.02 21.37 25.62
CA VAL A 99 -12.95 22.36 25.50
C VAL A 99 -12.71 22.63 24.02
N GLU A 100 -12.83 23.90 23.64
CA GLU A 100 -12.91 24.39 22.27
C GLU A 100 -11.91 25.54 22.11
N LEU A 101 -10.80 25.29 21.44
CA LEU A 101 -9.68 26.21 21.26
C LEU A 101 -9.56 26.55 19.77
N ILE A 102 -9.78 27.82 19.38
CA ILE A 102 -9.93 28.23 17.97
C ILE A 102 -9.05 29.45 17.65
N ASN A 103 -8.33 29.43 16.53
CA ASN A 103 -7.55 30.58 16.04
C ASN A 103 -6.59 31.11 17.11
N ILE A 104 -5.59 30.29 17.45
CA ILE A 104 -4.60 30.57 18.50
C ILE A 104 -3.20 30.54 17.89
N VAL A 105 -2.50 31.69 17.92
CA VAL A 105 -1.21 31.84 17.22
C VAL A 105 -0.07 31.07 17.90
N ASN A 106 -0.14 30.84 19.22
CA ASN A 106 0.67 29.84 19.91
C ASN A 106 -0.12 29.24 21.10
N LEU A 107 -0.33 27.92 21.09
CA LEU A 107 -0.97 27.15 22.15
C LEU A 107 0.09 26.34 22.92
N THR A 108 0.56 26.90 24.03
CA THR A 108 1.53 26.23 24.90
C THR A 108 0.82 25.23 25.81
N LEU A 109 1.10 23.94 25.59
CA LEU A 109 0.61 22.84 26.42
C LEU A 109 1.72 22.34 27.35
N PHE A 110 1.40 22.18 28.63
CA PHE A 110 2.26 21.53 29.62
C PHE A 110 1.91 20.04 29.78
N THR A 111 2.75 19.28 30.50
CA THR A 111 2.39 17.91 30.91
C THR A 111 1.04 17.94 31.65
N ARG A 112 0.20 16.92 31.46
CA ARG A 112 -1.08 16.82 32.19
C ARG A 112 -2.04 18.03 32.02
N SER A 113 -1.96 18.78 30.92
CA SER A 113 -2.85 19.93 30.68
C SER A 113 -4.31 19.52 30.44
N PHE A 114 -4.53 18.41 29.73
CA PHE A 114 -5.83 17.77 29.53
C PHE A 114 -6.01 16.55 30.45
N VAL A 115 -5.74 16.71 31.75
CA VAL A 115 -6.19 15.74 32.77
C VAL A 115 -7.58 16.11 33.22
N LEU A 116 -8.54 15.23 32.96
CA LEU A 116 -9.92 15.36 33.41
C LEU A 116 -10.10 14.76 34.81
N SER A 117 -11.02 15.31 35.59
CA SER A 117 -11.39 14.76 36.89
C SER A 117 -11.99 13.35 36.72
N PRO A 118 -11.71 12.35 37.58
CA PRO A 118 -12.30 11.00 37.50
C PRO A 118 -13.81 10.94 37.85
N LYS A 119 -14.49 12.10 37.78
CA LYS A 119 -15.92 12.31 37.99
C LYS A 119 -16.57 13.09 36.83
N THR A 120 -15.81 13.50 35.80
CA THR A 120 -16.38 14.17 34.63
C THR A 120 -17.27 13.21 33.84
N SER A 121 -18.33 13.76 33.24
CA SER A 121 -18.88 13.19 32.00
C SER A 121 -17.78 13.10 30.93
N ARG A 122 -17.88 12.14 30.01
CA ARG A 122 -16.96 12.05 28.85
C ARG A 122 -16.89 13.42 28.16
N ALA A 123 -15.68 13.98 28.02
CA ALA A 123 -15.51 15.34 27.50
C ALA A 123 -14.93 15.35 26.08
N ILE A 124 -15.35 16.33 25.28
CA ILE A 124 -14.86 16.58 23.92
C ILE A 124 -13.74 17.62 23.96
N ILE A 125 -12.59 17.33 23.37
CA ILE A 125 -11.47 18.26 23.21
C ILE A 125 -11.32 18.55 21.72
N SER A 126 -11.30 19.84 21.40
CA SER A 126 -11.36 20.35 20.03
C SER A 126 -10.43 21.55 19.85
N ILE A 127 -9.48 21.44 18.94
CA ILE A 127 -8.43 22.42 18.67
C ILE A 127 -8.41 22.70 17.16
N HIS A 128 -8.72 23.94 16.78
CA HIS A 128 -8.92 24.35 15.38
C HIS A 128 -8.04 25.55 15.03
N SER A 129 -7.25 25.47 13.95
CA SER A 129 -6.38 26.58 13.49
C SER A 129 -5.47 27.10 14.60
N ALA A 130 -4.50 26.28 15.00
CA ALA A 130 -3.56 26.60 16.08
C ALA A 130 -2.14 26.12 15.75
N ASN A 131 -1.13 26.74 16.36
CA ASN A 131 0.24 26.23 16.41
C ASN A 131 0.55 25.68 17.82
N ILE A 132 1.17 24.50 17.89
CA ILE A 132 1.60 23.84 19.13
C ILE A 132 3.08 23.46 18.96
N ASP A 133 4.00 24.21 19.56
CA ASP A 133 5.43 23.96 19.38
C ASP A 133 5.84 22.54 19.85
N ILE A 134 5.28 22.09 20.98
CA ILE A 134 5.47 20.74 21.54
C ILE A 134 4.15 20.24 22.14
N LEU A 135 3.77 19.00 21.80
CA LEU A 135 2.69 18.24 22.46
C LEU A 135 3.33 17.25 23.46
N PRO A 136 3.35 17.56 24.77
CA PRO A 136 4.23 16.86 25.73
C PRO A 136 3.67 15.52 26.22
N SER A 137 4.55 14.71 26.83
CA SER A 137 4.20 13.43 27.45
C SER A 137 3.06 13.56 28.47
N PHE A 138 2.11 12.61 28.42
CA PHE A 138 0.95 12.52 29.31
C PHE A 138 0.10 13.80 29.36
N VAL A 139 0.00 14.53 28.23
CA VAL A 139 -0.83 15.73 28.13
C VAL A 139 -2.33 15.39 28.29
N PHE A 140 -2.79 14.26 27.75
CA PHE A 140 -4.15 13.75 27.88
C PHE A 140 -4.29 12.66 28.97
N ARG A 141 -5.34 12.72 29.80
CA ARG A 141 -5.72 11.63 30.71
C ARG A 141 -7.18 11.74 31.18
N GLY A 142 -7.83 10.59 31.35
CA GLY A 142 -9.20 10.48 31.87
C GLY A 142 -10.23 10.22 30.78
N ASP A 143 -11.50 10.21 31.16
CA ASP A 143 -12.60 9.76 30.30
C ASP A 143 -12.95 10.83 29.25
N MET A 144 -12.38 10.67 28.05
CA MET A 144 -12.64 11.54 26.90
C MET A 144 -13.68 10.90 25.97
N GLU A 145 -14.51 11.74 25.35
CA GLU A 145 -15.39 11.30 24.26
C GLU A 145 -14.65 11.37 22.93
N SER A 146 -14.05 12.52 22.63
CA SER A 146 -13.29 12.72 21.40
C SER A 146 -12.16 13.71 21.62
N ILE A 147 -11.06 13.49 20.89
CA ILE A 147 -9.96 14.43 20.75
C ILE A 147 -9.87 14.76 19.25
N SER A 148 -9.96 16.04 18.90
CA SER A 148 -9.96 16.52 17.52
C SER A 148 -8.99 17.69 17.34
N PHE A 149 -8.13 17.55 16.34
CA PHE A 149 -7.25 18.61 15.84
C PHE A 149 -7.61 18.86 14.37
N GLU A 150 -7.84 20.12 14.00
CA GLU A 150 -8.20 20.56 12.65
C GLU A 150 -7.36 21.77 12.22
N ASN A 151 -6.62 21.68 11.11
CA ASN A 151 -5.73 22.74 10.63
C ASN A 151 -4.71 23.18 11.72
N VAL A 152 -4.05 22.21 12.36
CA VAL A 152 -3.11 22.45 13.48
C VAL A 152 -1.68 22.09 13.07
N HIS A 153 -0.74 23.02 13.28
CA HIS A 153 0.69 22.74 13.19
C HIS A 153 1.21 22.23 14.55
N ILE A 154 2.01 21.17 14.55
CA ILE A 154 2.60 20.56 15.75
C ILE A 154 4.09 20.27 15.51
N GLY A 155 4.98 21.03 16.14
CA GLY A 155 6.44 20.92 15.93
C GLY A 155 7.02 19.58 16.43
N LEU A 156 6.54 19.09 17.58
CA LEU A 156 6.97 17.81 18.14
C LEU A 156 5.83 17.12 18.90
N ILE A 157 5.53 15.86 18.55
CA ILE A 157 4.75 14.97 19.42
C ILE A 157 5.72 14.13 20.25
N SER A 158 5.81 14.43 21.55
CA SER A 158 6.67 13.70 22.48
C SER A 158 6.16 12.29 22.77
N ALA A 159 7.06 11.40 23.19
CA ALA A 159 6.76 10.06 23.64
C ALA A 159 5.67 10.09 24.73
N PHE A 160 4.73 9.16 24.68
CA PHE A 160 3.58 9.06 25.59
C PHE A 160 2.64 10.28 25.61
N ALA A 161 2.65 11.18 24.61
CA ALA A 161 1.68 12.27 24.52
C ALA A 161 0.22 11.75 24.52
N PHE A 162 -0.04 10.71 23.72
CA PHE A 162 -1.31 9.96 23.73
C PHE A 162 -1.07 8.59 24.38
N ALA A 163 -1.30 8.50 25.70
CA ALA A 163 -1.08 7.27 26.46
C ALA A 163 -2.15 7.00 27.52
N ASN A 164 -2.63 5.75 27.60
CA ASN A 164 -3.67 5.30 28.53
C ASN A 164 -4.98 6.12 28.42
N LEU A 165 -5.37 6.54 27.21
CA LEU A 165 -6.76 6.90 26.95
C LEU A 165 -7.60 5.61 27.08
N ALA A 166 -8.76 5.72 27.73
CA ALA A 166 -9.66 4.59 27.96
C ALA A 166 -11.05 4.95 27.42
N GLY A 167 -11.66 4.08 26.61
CA GLY A 167 -13.03 4.28 26.13
C GLY A 167 -13.24 5.59 25.36
N THR A 168 -12.21 6.12 24.69
CA THR A 168 -12.34 7.28 23.80
C THR A 168 -13.04 6.85 22.52
N ASP A 169 -14.00 7.62 22.02
CA ASP A 169 -14.68 7.24 20.77
C ASP A 169 -13.83 7.57 19.55
N THR A 170 -13.51 8.86 19.36
CA THR A 170 -12.87 9.34 18.13
C THR A 170 -11.61 10.17 18.44
N LEU A 171 -10.47 9.71 17.92
CA LEU A 171 -9.24 10.51 17.78
C LEU A 171 -9.09 10.91 16.30
N ARG A 172 -9.16 12.22 16.02
CA ARG A 172 -9.11 12.80 14.66
C ARG A 172 -7.99 13.83 14.55
N LEU A 173 -7.13 13.65 13.55
CA LEU A 173 -6.16 14.61 13.08
C LEU A 173 -6.57 14.97 11.63
N GLU A 174 -6.87 16.24 11.36
CA GLU A 174 -7.40 16.70 10.08
C GLU A 174 -6.67 17.95 9.59
N GLU A 175 -6.08 17.88 8.39
CA GLU A 175 -5.20 18.89 7.81
C GLU A 175 -4.11 19.38 8.80
N CYS A 176 -3.61 18.46 9.64
CA CYS A 176 -2.55 18.75 10.59
C CYS A 176 -1.17 18.66 9.93
N GLU A 177 -0.28 19.59 10.26
CA GLU A 177 1.13 19.53 9.90
C GLU A 177 1.93 19.14 11.14
N ILE A 178 2.53 17.95 11.14
CA ILE A 178 3.29 17.41 12.26
C ILE A 178 4.72 17.20 11.80
N ASP A 179 5.65 18.05 12.26
CA ASP A 179 7.05 18.07 11.82
C ASP A 179 7.85 16.86 12.31
N SER A 180 7.62 16.46 13.57
CA SER A 180 8.37 15.41 14.24
C SER A 180 7.51 14.62 15.23
N ILE A 181 7.77 13.31 15.33
CA ILE A 181 7.08 12.37 16.20
C ILE A 181 8.15 11.50 16.87
N GLU A 182 8.11 11.40 18.20
CA GLU A 182 9.01 10.50 18.95
C GLU A 182 8.52 9.04 18.93
N GLU A 183 9.42 8.10 19.20
CA GLU A 183 9.02 6.72 19.45
C GLU A 183 7.98 6.65 20.58
N GLN A 184 6.92 5.86 20.39
CA GLN A 184 5.88 5.63 21.39
C GLN A 184 5.09 6.90 21.78
N ALA A 185 5.08 7.92 20.91
CA ALA A 185 4.19 9.09 20.99
C ALA A 185 2.71 8.72 21.22
N PHE A 186 2.25 7.67 20.53
CA PHE A 186 0.93 7.07 20.70
C PHE A 186 1.11 5.65 21.26
N LYS A 187 0.68 5.40 22.51
CA LYS A 187 0.99 4.14 23.21
C LYS A 187 -0.15 3.63 24.10
N LYS A 188 -0.54 2.36 23.91
CA LYS A 188 -1.45 1.62 24.82
C LYS A 188 -2.71 2.41 25.19
N PHE A 189 -3.60 2.55 24.22
CA PHE A 189 -4.93 3.10 24.41
C PHE A 189 -5.93 2.48 23.43
N ASP A 190 -7.22 2.61 23.73
CA ASP A 190 -8.32 2.11 22.91
C ASP A 190 -9.19 3.26 22.34
N VAL A 191 -9.56 3.13 21.06
CA VAL A 191 -10.46 4.07 20.35
C VAL A 191 -11.44 3.35 19.42
N ASN A 192 -12.65 3.88 19.21
CA ASN A 192 -13.55 3.37 18.16
C ASN A 192 -13.07 3.78 16.76
N TYR A 193 -12.64 5.04 16.61
CA TYR A 193 -12.21 5.63 15.35
C TYR A 193 -10.85 6.32 15.51
N LEU A 194 -9.90 5.96 14.66
CA LEU A 194 -8.61 6.61 14.51
C LEU A 194 -8.51 7.16 13.08
N HIS A 195 -8.60 8.49 12.93
CA HIS A 195 -8.63 9.15 11.64
C HIS A 195 -7.46 10.13 11.51
N ILE A 196 -6.65 9.96 10.47
CA ILE A 196 -5.61 10.88 10.02
C ILE A 196 -5.99 11.29 8.59
N ILE A 197 -6.35 12.56 8.40
CA ILE A 197 -6.94 13.06 7.15
C ILE A 197 -6.16 14.30 6.70
N GLY A 198 -5.69 14.30 5.46
CA GLY A 198 -4.90 15.40 4.88
C GLY A 198 -3.56 15.66 5.58
N GLY A 199 -3.03 16.86 5.37
CA GLY A 199 -1.83 17.35 6.05
C GLY A 199 -0.53 16.54 5.85
N ILE A 200 0.39 16.70 6.80
CA ILE A 200 1.72 16.07 6.82
C ILE A 200 1.90 15.36 8.16
N PHE A 201 2.18 14.06 8.15
CA PHE A 201 2.30 13.26 9.37
C PHE A 201 3.75 12.80 9.61
N GLY A 202 4.44 13.45 10.55
CA GLY A 202 5.82 13.14 10.94
C GLY A 202 6.91 13.76 10.07
N GLY A 203 6.56 14.77 9.25
CA GLY A 203 7.49 15.58 8.45
C GLY A 203 8.48 14.75 7.63
N ASN A 204 9.67 14.53 8.21
CA ASN A 204 10.74 13.73 7.62
C ASN A 204 10.55 12.21 7.81
N GLN A 205 10.09 11.76 8.98
CA GLN A 205 9.94 10.34 9.30
C GLN A 205 8.93 10.03 10.42
N VAL A 206 8.21 8.92 10.27
CA VAL A 206 7.53 8.21 11.35
C VAL A 206 8.48 7.13 11.89
N PRO A 207 9.01 7.24 13.12
CA PRO A 207 9.95 6.26 13.65
C PRO A 207 9.25 4.94 14.02
N SER A 208 10.06 3.89 14.20
CA SER A 208 9.58 2.58 14.65
C SER A 208 8.80 2.71 15.96
N ARG A 209 7.63 2.08 16.04
CA ARG A 209 6.73 2.11 17.19
C ARG A 209 6.27 3.52 17.59
N ALA A 210 6.21 4.48 16.67
CA ALA A 210 5.54 5.77 16.88
C ALA A 210 4.09 5.59 17.34
N MET A 211 3.37 4.69 16.66
CA MET A 211 2.10 4.13 17.10
C MET A 211 2.31 2.70 17.61
N ASN A 212 2.11 2.48 18.91
CA ASN A 212 2.48 1.23 19.58
C ASN A 212 1.34 0.69 20.47
N ASP A 213 0.87 -0.51 20.16
CA ASP A 213 -0.10 -1.24 20.99
C ASP A 213 -1.44 -0.49 21.12
N ILE A 214 -1.88 0.17 20.04
CA ILE A 214 -3.16 0.89 19.97
C ILE A 214 -4.26 -0.09 19.55
N GLU A 215 -5.35 -0.18 20.32
CA GLU A 215 -6.54 -0.95 19.91
C GLU A 215 -7.56 -0.03 19.23
N VAL A 216 -7.98 -0.38 18.02
CA VAL A 216 -8.99 0.35 17.25
C VAL A 216 -10.20 -0.57 17.06
N PHE A 217 -11.39 -0.17 17.49
CA PHE A 217 -12.57 -1.05 17.41
C PHE A 217 -13.23 -1.05 16.04
N THR A 218 -13.43 0.12 15.42
CA THR A 218 -14.21 0.25 14.18
C THR A 218 -13.33 0.57 12.98
N THR A 219 -12.70 1.75 12.92
CA THR A 219 -11.98 2.18 11.70
C THR A 219 -10.67 2.85 12.02
N PHE A 220 -9.60 2.38 11.36
CA PHE A 220 -8.38 3.16 11.17
C PHE A 220 -8.36 3.66 9.72
N ARG A 221 -8.31 4.98 9.55
CA ARG A 221 -8.29 5.66 8.25
C ARG A 221 -7.09 6.61 8.18
N MET A 222 -6.22 6.38 7.20
CA MET A 222 -5.35 7.41 6.65
C MET A 222 -5.93 7.82 5.29
N ASP A 223 -6.13 9.12 5.06
CA ASP A 223 -6.70 9.61 3.80
C ASP A 223 -6.05 10.93 3.37
N GLY A 224 -5.43 11.00 2.20
CA GLY A 224 -4.79 12.22 1.67
C GLY A 224 -3.52 12.67 2.39
N VAL A 225 -2.98 11.86 3.31
CA VAL A 225 -1.85 12.22 4.18
C VAL A 225 -0.53 12.16 3.42
N LYS A 226 0.34 13.17 3.59
CA LYS A 226 1.74 13.11 3.14
C LYS A 226 2.65 12.62 4.27
N ILE A 227 3.55 11.68 3.96
CA ILE A 227 4.55 11.13 4.89
C ILE A 227 5.88 10.97 4.17
N GLY A 228 6.99 11.34 4.82
CA GLY A 228 8.35 11.07 4.36
C GLY A 228 8.71 9.58 4.43
N VAL A 229 9.54 9.20 5.40
CA VAL A 229 9.89 7.79 5.66
C VAL A 229 8.96 7.18 6.72
N ILE A 230 8.36 6.02 6.45
CA ILE A 230 7.73 5.19 7.50
C ILE A 230 8.68 4.04 7.82
N ARG A 231 9.19 4.01 9.05
CA ARG A 231 10.11 2.95 9.49
C ARG A 231 9.41 1.64 9.83
N SER A 232 10.19 0.55 9.90
CA SER A 232 9.71 -0.77 10.33
C SER A 232 8.92 -0.70 11.63
N SER A 233 7.72 -1.30 11.63
CA SER A 233 6.74 -1.26 12.72
C SER A 233 6.39 0.16 13.20
N GLY A 234 6.40 1.17 12.32
CA GLY A 234 5.95 2.53 12.66
C GLY A 234 4.49 2.59 13.12
N PHE A 235 3.64 1.77 12.50
CA PHE A 235 2.23 1.61 12.83
C PHE A 235 1.93 0.20 13.37
N VAL A 236 1.88 0.04 14.70
CA VAL A 236 1.47 -1.21 15.37
C VAL A 236 0.04 -1.06 15.91
N ILE A 237 -0.94 -1.48 15.11
CA ILE A 237 -2.38 -1.22 15.34
C ILE A 237 -3.18 -2.52 15.42
N LYS A 238 -4.03 -2.62 16.44
CA LYS A 238 -4.74 -3.85 16.80
C LYS A 238 -6.24 -3.76 16.59
N LYS A 239 -6.77 -4.81 15.99
CA LYS A 239 -8.20 -5.15 15.87
C LYS A 239 -9.13 -4.19 15.10
N PRO A 240 -8.72 -3.27 14.20
CA PRO A 240 -9.69 -2.46 13.44
C PRO A 240 -10.66 -3.35 12.66
N LYS A 241 -11.94 -3.00 12.61
CA LYS A 241 -12.93 -3.70 11.75
C LYS A 241 -12.73 -3.33 10.26
N THR A 242 -12.16 -2.16 9.99
CA THR A 242 -11.80 -1.70 8.64
C THR A 242 -10.50 -0.91 8.68
N LEU A 243 -9.56 -1.29 7.81
CA LEU A 243 -8.32 -0.56 7.55
C LEU A 243 -8.46 0.19 6.22
N SER A 244 -8.25 1.50 6.22
CA SER A 244 -8.30 2.36 5.05
C SER A 244 -7.03 3.20 4.93
N ILE A 245 -6.32 3.07 3.81
CA ILE A 245 -5.16 3.87 3.44
C ILE A 245 -5.43 4.38 2.02
N GLN A 246 -5.83 5.64 1.89
CA GLN A 246 -6.32 6.19 0.62
C GLN A 246 -5.67 7.52 0.26
N ASN A 247 -5.40 7.74 -1.02
CA ASN A 247 -4.90 9.02 -1.56
C ASN A 247 -3.59 9.54 -0.92
N CYS A 248 -2.87 8.72 -0.13
CA CYS A 248 -1.69 9.15 0.61
C CYS A 248 -0.45 9.22 -0.29
N ILE A 249 0.50 10.08 0.08
CA ILE A 249 1.81 10.19 -0.57
C ILE A 249 2.88 9.78 0.45
N ILE A 250 3.60 8.70 0.18
CA ILE A 250 4.60 8.11 1.07
C ILE A 250 5.94 8.03 0.31
N ASP A 251 6.94 8.78 0.77
CA ASP A 251 8.22 8.90 0.06
C ASP A 251 9.13 7.67 0.24
N THR A 252 9.08 6.99 1.38
CA THR A 252 9.74 5.68 1.59
C THR A 252 9.00 4.83 2.63
N LEU A 253 8.79 3.56 2.30
CA LEU A 253 8.14 2.56 3.15
C LEU A 253 9.11 1.42 3.44
N GLU A 254 9.55 1.27 4.71
CA GLU A 254 10.44 0.18 5.14
C GLU A 254 9.70 -1.18 5.24
N SER A 255 10.44 -2.27 5.48
CA SER A 255 9.87 -3.59 5.71
C SER A 255 9.02 -3.62 6.98
N GLU A 256 7.92 -4.37 7.01
CA GLU A 256 7.01 -4.46 8.17
C GLU A 256 6.52 -3.10 8.73
N ALA A 257 6.45 -2.05 7.91
CA ALA A 257 6.05 -0.70 8.32
C ALA A 257 4.63 -0.63 8.93
N PHE A 258 3.73 -1.49 8.46
CA PHE A 258 2.35 -1.63 8.94
C PHE A 258 2.13 -2.99 9.64
N ASP A 259 2.38 -3.07 10.95
CA ASP A 259 2.00 -4.22 11.76
C ASP A 259 0.54 -4.08 12.24
N ILE A 260 -0.40 -4.45 11.38
CA ILE A 260 -1.83 -4.22 11.61
C ILE A 260 -2.61 -5.54 11.65
N THR A 261 -3.24 -5.84 12.78
CA THR A 261 -4.04 -7.05 12.98
C THR A 261 -5.54 -6.75 12.88
N THR A 262 -6.11 -6.78 11.68
CA THR A 262 -7.51 -6.38 11.40
C THR A 262 -8.53 -7.51 11.65
N ARG A 263 -9.75 -7.14 12.04
CA ARG A 263 -10.92 -8.04 12.15
C ARG A 263 -11.78 -8.07 10.88
N GLY A 264 -11.44 -7.28 9.86
CA GLY A 264 -12.20 -7.18 8.60
C GLY A 264 -11.36 -6.68 7.43
N GLY A 265 -12.04 -6.14 6.40
CA GLY A 265 -11.44 -5.79 5.11
C GLY A 265 -10.36 -4.71 5.19
N VAL A 266 -9.44 -4.75 4.23
CA VAL A 266 -8.33 -3.81 4.06
C VAL A 266 -8.45 -3.11 2.71
N LEU A 267 -8.30 -1.78 2.71
CA LEU A 267 -8.50 -0.92 1.56
C LEU A 267 -7.30 0.00 1.37
N ILE A 268 -6.48 -0.27 0.34
CA ILE A 268 -5.29 0.50 -0.02
C ILE A 268 -5.47 1.03 -1.44
N LYS A 269 -5.91 2.29 -1.61
CA LYS A 269 -6.27 2.84 -2.93
C LYS A 269 -5.72 4.23 -3.22
N ASN A 270 -5.47 4.54 -4.50
CA ASN A 270 -5.06 5.88 -4.97
C ASN A 270 -3.75 6.41 -4.37
N ASN A 271 -2.94 5.58 -3.71
CA ASN A 271 -1.74 6.03 -3.01
C ASN A 271 -0.54 6.18 -3.96
N ARG A 272 0.42 7.01 -3.59
CA ARG A 272 1.71 7.14 -4.25
C ARG A 272 2.82 6.72 -3.30
N PHE A 273 3.48 5.60 -3.60
CA PHE A 273 4.65 5.12 -2.88
C PHE A 273 5.90 5.36 -3.73
N ASN A 274 6.79 6.25 -3.30
CA ASN A 274 7.99 6.56 -4.09
C ASN A 274 9.09 5.49 -3.93
N ASN A 275 9.24 4.89 -2.75
CA ASN A 275 10.11 3.74 -2.51
C ASN A 275 9.43 2.71 -1.58
N VAL A 276 9.48 1.41 -1.92
CA VAL A 276 8.84 0.32 -1.15
C VAL A 276 9.80 -0.85 -0.96
N ALA A 277 10.16 -1.12 0.29
CA ALA A 277 11.01 -2.24 0.67
C ALA A 277 10.28 -3.60 0.61
N ALA A 278 11.05 -4.70 0.65
CA ALA A 278 10.51 -6.05 0.70
C ALA A 278 9.63 -6.25 1.94
N GLY A 279 8.41 -6.78 1.76
CA GLY A 279 7.53 -7.14 2.87
C GLY A 279 6.86 -5.96 3.61
N SER A 280 6.87 -4.73 3.07
CA SER A 280 6.28 -3.55 3.74
C SER A 280 4.83 -3.71 4.22
N PHE A 281 4.02 -4.53 3.53
CA PHE A 281 2.62 -4.81 3.88
C PHE A 281 2.39 -6.22 4.46
N LEU A 282 3.45 -7.03 4.63
CA LEU A 282 3.35 -8.45 4.97
C LEU A 282 2.77 -8.69 6.37
N SER A 283 3.07 -7.80 7.31
CA SER A 283 2.63 -7.85 8.70
C SER A 283 1.15 -7.46 8.89
N ILE A 284 0.48 -6.98 7.84
CA ILE A 284 -0.98 -6.79 7.81
C ILE A 284 -1.64 -8.17 7.79
N ARG A 285 -2.29 -8.53 8.90
CA ARG A 285 -2.76 -9.89 9.22
C ARG A 285 -4.19 -9.85 9.76
N ARG A 286 -4.90 -10.99 9.70
CA ARG A 286 -6.22 -11.13 10.33
C ARG A 286 -6.06 -11.49 11.81
N ASP A 287 -6.87 -10.85 12.66
CA ASP A 287 -7.04 -11.24 14.07
C ASP A 287 -7.58 -12.68 14.15
N SER A 288 -6.79 -13.60 14.71
CA SER A 288 -7.14 -15.03 14.80
C SER A 288 -8.36 -15.32 15.66
N THR A 289 -8.82 -14.37 16.48
CA THR A 289 -10.08 -14.49 17.24
C THR A 289 -11.32 -14.20 16.38
N SER A 290 -11.15 -13.60 15.19
CA SER A 290 -12.25 -13.21 14.31
C SER A 290 -12.78 -14.38 13.46
N ILE A 291 -13.38 -15.39 14.11
CA ILE A 291 -13.95 -16.57 13.43
C ILE A 291 -15.11 -16.14 12.51
N GLY A 292 -14.85 -16.09 11.20
CA GLY A 292 -15.83 -15.79 10.17
C GLY A 292 -15.69 -16.77 9.01
N VAL A 293 -16.82 -17.14 8.39
CA VAL A 293 -16.90 -18.22 7.39
C VAL A 293 -16.16 -17.90 6.09
N SER A 294 -15.97 -16.61 5.77
CA SER A 294 -15.18 -16.15 4.63
C SER A 294 -13.89 -15.44 5.08
N LEU A 295 -12.85 -15.54 4.26
CA LEU A 295 -11.69 -14.64 4.34
C LEU A 295 -12.13 -13.20 4.00
N PRO A 296 -11.50 -12.15 4.58
CA PRO A 296 -11.75 -10.77 4.20
C PRO A 296 -10.97 -10.46 2.93
N GLU A 297 -11.39 -9.44 2.19
CA GLU A 297 -10.67 -8.98 1.01
C GLU A 297 -9.65 -7.91 1.40
N ILE A 298 -8.42 -8.02 0.86
CA ILE A 298 -7.41 -6.97 0.88
C ILE A 298 -7.30 -6.37 -0.51
N THR A 299 -7.79 -5.15 -0.65
CA THR A 299 -7.94 -4.46 -1.93
C THR A 299 -6.81 -3.46 -2.12
N PHE A 300 -5.93 -3.70 -3.08
CA PHE A 300 -4.81 -2.83 -3.45
C PHE A 300 -5.00 -2.34 -4.90
N THR A 301 -5.60 -1.17 -5.11
CA THR A 301 -5.98 -0.72 -6.46
C THR A 301 -5.63 0.73 -6.77
N ASN A 302 -5.24 1.02 -8.01
CA ASN A 302 -4.91 2.38 -8.47
C ASN A 302 -3.77 3.03 -7.64
N ASN A 303 -2.79 2.23 -7.23
CA ASN A 303 -1.63 2.71 -6.47
C ASN A 303 -0.43 2.89 -7.41
N SER A 304 0.36 3.95 -7.20
CA SER A 304 1.55 4.26 -7.99
C SER A 304 2.86 3.95 -7.25
N LEU A 305 3.86 3.43 -7.98
CA LEU A 305 5.14 2.95 -7.45
C LEU A 305 6.32 3.59 -8.20
N GLY A 306 7.30 4.15 -7.49
CA GLY A 306 8.54 4.68 -8.09
C GLY A 306 9.71 3.68 -8.10
N VAL A 307 10.11 3.24 -6.92
CA VAL A 307 11.15 2.26 -6.64
C VAL A 307 10.56 1.17 -5.74
N PHE A 308 10.90 -0.09 -5.99
CA PHE A 308 10.37 -1.21 -5.22
C PHE A 308 11.35 -2.40 -5.24
N GLU A 309 11.37 -3.16 -4.15
CA GLU A 309 12.18 -4.37 -3.99
C GLU A 309 11.43 -5.66 -4.36
N GLU A 310 12.16 -6.78 -4.41
CA GLU A 310 11.60 -8.14 -4.51
C GLU A 310 10.66 -8.41 -3.32
N GLY A 311 9.38 -8.70 -3.58
CA GLY A 311 8.37 -8.94 -2.54
C GLY A 311 7.85 -7.69 -1.83
N SER A 312 7.93 -6.53 -2.47
CA SER A 312 7.37 -5.26 -1.99
C SER A 312 5.84 -5.30 -1.78
N ILE A 313 5.08 -5.87 -2.72
CA ILE A 313 3.62 -6.03 -2.59
C ILE A 313 3.28 -7.45 -2.14
N MET A 314 3.49 -7.70 -0.85
CA MET A 314 3.12 -8.97 -0.22
C MET A 314 2.08 -8.79 0.87
N PHE A 315 1.14 -9.72 0.89
CA PHE A 315 0.04 -9.80 1.84
C PHE A 315 -0.08 -11.23 2.34
N ASP A 316 -0.47 -11.42 3.60
CA ASP A 316 -0.78 -12.74 4.14
C ASP A 316 -2.04 -13.33 3.48
N ARG A 317 -1.82 -14.22 2.50
CA ARG A 317 -2.86 -14.95 1.78
C ARG A 317 -3.58 -16.01 2.62
N SER A 318 -3.10 -16.35 3.83
CA SER A 318 -3.85 -17.17 4.79
C SER A 318 -4.84 -16.32 5.60
N SER A 319 -4.55 -15.04 5.79
CA SER A 319 -5.44 -14.05 6.41
C SER A 319 -6.49 -13.48 5.45
N PHE A 320 -6.16 -13.25 4.18
CA PHE A 320 -6.98 -12.52 3.22
C PHE A 320 -7.04 -13.11 1.81
N LYS A 321 -8.11 -12.78 1.08
CA LYS A 321 -8.12 -12.86 -0.39
C LYS A 321 -7.58 -11.53 -0.96
N PRO A 322 -6.44 -11.52 -1.66
CA PRO A 322 -5.94 -10.30 -2.29
C PRO A 322 -6.70 -9.96 -3.58
N ILE A 323 -7.08 -8.70 -3.72
CA ILE A 323 -7.58 -8.09 -4.96
C ILE A 323 -6.59 -7.00 -5.32
N ILE A 324 -5.74 -7.27 -6.31
CA ILE A 324 -4.68 -6.37 -6.79
C ILE A 324 -5.07 -5.93 -8.20
N ASP A 325 -5.10 -4.63 -8.47
CA ASP A 325 -5.53 -4.09 -9.77
C ASP A 325 -4.97 -2.69 -10.05
N ASN A 326 -4.86 -2.29 -11.32
CA ASN A 326 -4.46 -0.95 -11.76
C ASN A 326 -3.20 -0.40 -11.03
N ILE A 327 -2.14 -1.19 -10.87
CA ILE A 327 -0.87 -0.73 -10.30
C ILE A 327 -0.10 0.06 -11.36
N PHE A 328 0.19 1.33 -11.10
CA PHE A 328 1.00 2.16 -12.00
C PHE A 328 2.47 2.18 -11.57
N ILE A 329 3.36 1.63 -12.40
CA ILE A 329 4.80 1.83 -12.23
C ILE A 329 5.19 3.12 -12.92
N ASN A 330 5.69 4.08 -12.15
CA ASN A 330 6.11 5.41 -12.59
C ASN A 330 7.49 5.35 -13.27
N ARG A 331 7.60 4.53 -14.33
CA ARG A 331 8.79 4.30 -15.16
C ARG A 331 8.37 4.05 -16.61
N SER A 332 9.29 4.30 -17.54
CA SER A 332 9.15 3.89 -18.93
C SER A 332 9.08 2.36 -19.04
N CYS A 333 8.11 1.82 -19.77
CA CYS A 333 8.03 0.40 -20.09
C CYS A 333 9.30 -0.09 -20.81
N ASP A 334 9.84 -1.24 -20.40
CA ASP A 334 10.97 -1.91 -21.06
C ASP A 334 10.75 -3.43 -21.04
N CYS A 335 10.88 -4.07 -22.19
CA CYS A 335 10.69 -5.49 -22.41
C CYS A 335 11.58 -6.37 -21.53
N ALA A 336 12.82 -5.95 -21.24
CA ALA A 336 13.67 -6.70 -20.31
C ALA A 336 13.10 -6.62 -18.87
N MET A 337 12.71 -5.41 -18.46
CA MET A 337 12.26 -5.12 -17.10
C MET A 337 10.84 -5.61 -16.80
N LEU A 338 9.93 -5.68 -17.77
CA LEU A 338 8.54 -6.14 -17.57
C LEU A 338 8.47 -7.55 -16.94
N SER A 339 9.31 -8.48 -17.44
CA SER A 339 9.41 -9.83 -16.88
C SER A 339 9.90 -9.83 -15.42
N LEU A 340 10.90 -9.00 -15.13
CA LEU A 340 11.50 -8.83 -13.81
C LEU A 340 10.54 -8.14 -12.83
N TRP A 341 9.76 -7.16 -13.28
CA TRP A 341 8.75 -6.47 -12.47
C TRP A 341 7.58 -7.41 -12.12
N LYS A 342 7.03 -8.12 -13.11
CA LYS A 342 5.95 -9.11 -12.89
C LYS A 342 6.36 -10.18 -11.87
N ASN A 343 7.60 -10.67 -11.96
CA ASN A 343 8.15 -11.62 -11.00
C ASN A 343 8.38 -10.96 -9.61
N ASN A 344 9.10 -9.84 -9.56
CA ASN A 344 9.53 -9.23 -8.29
C ASN A 344 8.37 -8.69 -7.44
N LEU A 345 7.31 -8.14 -8.06
CA LEU A 345 6.18 -7.58 -7.32
C LEU A 345 5.42 -8.66 -6.53
N LEU A 346 5.34 -9.88 -7.06
CA LEU A 346 4.57 -11.01 -6.50
C LEU A 346 5.44 -12.26 -6.23
N ASN A 347 6.72 -12.13 -5.84
CA ASN A 347 7.62 -13.28 -5.64
C ASN A 347 7.38 -14.05 -4.32
N TYR A 348 6.15 -14.57 -4.15
CA TYR A 348 5.67 -15.27 -2.95
C TYR A 348 6.47 -16.53 -2.56
N THR A 349 7.37 -17.04 -3.40
CA THR A 349 8.25 -18.18 -3.06
C THR A 349 9.53 -17.74 -2.35
N ASN A 350 10.31 -16.82 -2.95
CA ASN A 350 11.64 -16.46 -2.44
C ASN A 350 11.62 -15.61 -1.17
N VAL A 351 10.66 -14.70 -1.05
CA VAL A 351 10.66 -13.70 0.03
C VAL A 351 9.84 -14.16 1.22
N TYR A 352 8.70 -14.81 0.99
CA TYR A 352 7.89 -15.42 2.06
C TYR A 352 8.69 -16.47 2.84
N THR A 353 9.52 -17.27 2.17
CA THR A 353 10.40 -18.22 2.86
C THR A 353 11.47 -17.55 3.73
N ARG A 354 12.00 -16.37 3.35
CA ARG A 354 12.92 -15.60 4.20
C ARG A 354 12.27 -15.10 5.50
N PHE A 355 11.00 -14.67 5.44
CA PHE A 355 10.26 -14.17 6.61
C PHE A 355 9.61 -15.27 7.46
N TYR A 356 9.26 -16.42 6.87
CA TYR A 356 8.55 -17.51 7.55
C TYR A 356 9.34 -18.83 7.64
N THR A 357 10.67 -18.77 7.74
CA THR A 357 11.54 -19.92 8.14
C THR A 357 11.34 -20.29 9.62
N GLY A 358 10.11 -20.65 9.96
CA GLY A 358 9.58 -20.90 11.30
C GLY A 358 8.74 -22.19 11.36
N ASN A 359 9.36 -23.31 11.00
CA ASN A 359 8.91 -24.66 11.36
C ASN A 359 7.54 -25.14 10.83
N THR A 360 7.01 -24.58 9.73
CA THR A 360 5.77 -25.06 9.09
C THR A 360 5.95 -25.42 7.61
N GLN A 361 5.73 -26.70 7.28
CA GLN A 361 5.63 -27.19 5.90
C GLN A 361 4.25 -26.87 5.30
N LEU A 362 3.93 -25.57 5.16
CA LEU A 362 2.74 -25.15 4.44
C LEU A 362 2.91 -25.41 2.93
N SER A 363 1.93 -26.07 2.32
CA SER A 363 1.96 -26.41 0.89
C SER A 363 1.80 -25.15 0.05
N ILE A 364 2.90 -24.67 -0.53
CA ILE A 364 2.94 -23.50 -1.43
C ILE A 364 2.13 -23.76 -2.72
N ASN A 365 1.83 -25.03 -3.03
CA ASN A 365 1.30 -25.51 -4.31
C ASN A 365 -0.20 -25.23 -4.55
N SER A 366 -0.93 -24.61 -3.62
CA SER A 366 -2.37 -24.30 -3.77
C SER A 366 -2.69 -22.80 -3.77
N LEU A 367 -1.71 -21.97 -4.13
CA LEU A 367 -1.89 -20.53 -4.25
C LEU A 367 -2.38 -20.17 -5.64
N GLU A 368 -3.64 -19.75 -5.75
CA GLU A 368 -4.23 -19.25 -7.00
C GLU A 368 -3.37 -18.11 -7.59
N ALA A 369 -3.20 -18.13 -8.91
CA ALA A 369 -2.53 -17.06 -9.63
C ALA A 369 -3.37 -15.77 -9.50
N ILE A 370 -2.70 -14.65 -9.20
CA ILE A 370 -3.35 -13.33 -9.19
C ILE A 370 -3.54 -12.91 -10.64
N GLU A 371 -4.72 -12.39 -10.99
CA GLU A 371 -5.08 -12.06 -12.37
C GLU A 371 -4.09 -11.05 -12.98
N GLU A 372 -3.57 -11.39 -14.18
CA GLU A 372 -2.30 -10.83 -14.65
C GLU A 372 -2.39 -9.46 -15.35
N GLY A 373 -3.60 -8.99 -15.68
CA GLY A 373 -3.84 -7.76 -16.45
C GLY A 373 -3.72 -6.45 -15.66
N THR A 374 -3.02 -6.47 -14.52
CA THR A 374 -3.23 -5.56 -13.39
C THR A 374 -2.14 -4.49 -13.22
N TYR A 375 -1.26 -4.32 -14.21
CA TYR A 375 -0.08 -3.45 -14.16
C TYR A 375 -0.01 -2.48 -15.34
N LEU A 376 0.39 -1.24 -15.06
CA LEU A 376 0.45 -0.11 -15.99
C LEU A 376 1.86 0.53 -15.96
N CYS A 377 2.37 0.97 -17.10
CA CYS A 377 3.63 1.75 -17.20
C CYS A 377 3.53 2.86 -18.26
N ILE A 378 4.58 3.66 -18.39
CA ILE A 378 4.65 4.81 -19.30
C ILE A 378 5.26 4.36 -20.64
N ASN A 379 4.54 4.50 -21.75
CA ASN A 379 5.08 4.31 -23.10
C ASN A 379 5.99 5.49 -23.51
N TYR A 380 6.80 5.34 -24.56
CA TYR A 380 7.69 6.38 -25.09
C TYR A 380 6.99 7.71 -25.41
N ASP A 381 5.69 7.67 -25.77
CA ASP A 381 4.84 8.83 -26.03
C ASP A 381 4.27 9.50 -24.75
N ASN A 382 4.78 9.13 -23.56
CA ASN A 382 4.24 9.45 -22.23
C ASN A 382 2.80 8.97 -21.94
N ASN A 383 2.21 8.16 -22.82
CA ASN A 383 0.90 7.54 -22.60
C ASN A 383 0.99 6.38 -21.60
N ILE A 384 0.00 6.26 -20.70
CA ILE A 384 -0.12 5.12 -19.78
C ILE A 384 -0.69 3.92 -20.55
N ILE A 385 -0.08 2.75 -20.41
CA ILE A 385 -0.46 1.50 -21.11
C ILE A 385 -0.35 0.30 -20.18
N ASN A 386 -1.18 -0.73 -20.41
CA ASN A 386 -1.09 -2.01 -19.70
C ASN A 386 0.19 -2.77 -20.10
N PHE A 387 0.78 -3.48 -19.13
CA PHE A 387 1.92 -4.38 -19.36
C PHE A 387 1.62 -5.39 -20.46
N GLN A 388 0.42 -5.97 -20.47
CA GLN A 388 0.03 -6.99 -21.44
C GLN A 388 -0.07 -6.41 -22.86
N ASP A 389 -0.66 -5.23 -23.03
CA ASP A 389 -0.76 -4.56 -24.32
C ASP A 389 0.62 -4.14 -24.85
N PHE A 390 1.47 -3.59 -23.97
CA PHE A 390 2.84 -3.20 -24.35
C PHE A 390 3.70 -4.41 -24.72
N ASP A 391 3.62 -5.51 -23.98
CA ASP A 391 4.34 -6.76 -24.27
C ASP A 391 3.96 -7.31 -25.65
N ILE A 392 2.64 -7.43 -25.90
CA ILE A 392 2.08 -7.86 -27.18
C ILE A 392 2.55 -6.96 -28.34
N HIS A 393 2.49 -5.64 -28.19
CA HIS A 393 2.79 -4.71 -29.29
C HIS A 393 4.28 -4.44 -29.54
N ASN A 394 5.10 -4.34 -28.49
CA ASN A 394 6.49 -3.87 -28.59
C ASN A 394 7.53 -4.96 -28.28
N CYS A 395 7.20 -5.90 -27.40
CA CYS A 395 8.16 -6.90 -26.91
C CYS A 395 8.11 -8.23 -27.65
N THR A 396 7.04 -8.49 -28.42
CA THR A 396 6.97 -9.62 -29.37
C THR A 396 7.88 -9.44 -30.60
N MET A 397 9.18 -9.25 -30.40
CA MET A 397 10.21 -9.30 -31.45
C MET A 397 10.20 -10.60 -32.26
N GLY A 398 9.52 -11.64 -31.76
CA GLY A 398 9.12 -12.82 -32.53
C GLY A 398 8.32 -12.51 -33.80
N ASN A 399 7.57 -11.41 -33.87
CA ASN A 399 6.91 -10.98 -35.12
C ASN A 399 7.95 -10.62 -36.20
N SER A 400 9.09 -10.04 -35.85
CA SER A 400 10.17 -9.78 -36.81
C SER A 400 10.73 -11.08 -37.38
N THR A 401 11.03 -12.06 -36.52
CA THR A 401 11.57 -13.36 -36.98
C THR A 401 10.53 -14.21 -37.71
N ILE A 402 9.25 -14.13 -37.35
CA ILE A 402 8.13 -14.76 -38.07
C ILE A 402 7.93 -14.11 -39.44
N ILE A 403 7.97 -12.78 -39.55
CA ILE A 403 7.88 -12.07 -40.84
C ILE A 403 9.07 -12.44 -41.73
N TRP A 404 10.30 -12.49 -41.19
CA TRP A 404 11.47 -12.97 -41.93
C TRP A 404 11.34 -14.44 -42.35
N LEU A 405 10.79 -15.32 -41.51
CA LEU A 405 10.49 -16.71 -41.88
C LEU A 405 9.46 -16.80 -43.01
N ILE A 406 8.38 -16.01 -42.96
CA ILE A 406 7.36 -15.95 -44.01
C ILE A 406 7.95 -15.44 -45.33
N ILE A 407 8.82 -14.42 -45.28
CA ILE A 407 9.56 -13.91 -46.45
C ILE A 407 10.48 -15.00 -47.03
N ILE A 408 11.26 -15.69 -46.20
CA ILE A 408 12.16 -16.77 -46.64
C ILE A 408 11.37 -17.94 -47.26
N VAL A 409 10.27 -18.37 -46.63
CA VAL A 409 9.38 -19.42 -47.16
C VAL A 409 8.73 -18.99 -48.48
N GLY A 410 8.31 -17.73 -48.62
CA GLY A 410 7.81 -17.16 -49.86
C GLY A 410 8.85 -17.12 -51.00
N ILE A 411 10.10 -16.78 -50.67
CA ILE A 411 11.23 -16.81 -51.62
C ILE A 411 11.51 -18.27 -52.06
N VAL A 412 11.53 -19.23 -51.12
CA VAL A 412 11.71 -20.66 -51.46
C VAL A 412 10.57 -21.17 -52.34
N LEU A 413 9.30 -20.85 -52.03
CA LEU A 413 8.15 -21.23 -52.85
C LEU A 413 8.19 -20.63 -54.26
N THR A 414 8.54 -19.35 -54.40
CA THR A 414 8.66 -18.70 -55.73
C THR A 414 9.83 -19.26 -56.54
N ILE A 415 10.95 -19.62 -55.91
CA ILE A 415 12.06 -20.35 -56.57
C ILE A 415 11.60 -21.74 -57.05
N ILE A 416 10.87 -22.50 -56.23
CA ILE A 416 10.33 -23.82 -56.61
C ILE A 416 9.37 -23.69 -57.81
N ILE A 417 8.44 -22.73 -57.78
CA ILE A 417 7.52 -22.45 -58.89
C ILE A 417 8.30 -22.04 -60.15
N GLY A 418 9.34 -21.22 -60.02
CA GLY A 418 10.25 -20.85 -61.12
C GLY A 418 10.94 -22.06 -61.75
N ILE A 419 11.50 -22.96 -60.93
CA ILE A 419 12.14 -24.21 -61.39
C ILE A 419 11.11 -25.11 -62.12
N VAL A 420 9.91 -25.28 -61.56
CA VAL A 420 8.84 -26.07 -62.21
C VAL A 420 8.42 -25.46 -63.55
N MET A 421 8.29 -24.13 -63.63
CA MET A 421 8.00 -23.42 -64.88
C MET A 421 9.13 -23.56 -65.91
N ILE A 422 10.40 -23.49 -65.50
CA ILE A 422 11.55 -23.73 -66.38
C ILE A 422 11.53 -25.18 -66.91
N ILE A 423 11.31 -26.18 -66.05
CA ILE A 423 11.21 -27.59 -66.45
C ILE A 423 10.04 -27.80 -67.42
N TRP A 424 8.88 -27.18 -67.17
CA TRP A 424 7.71 -27.25 -68.05
C TRP A 424 7.96 -26.60 -69.41
N CYS A 425 8.54 -25.40 -69.43
CA CYS A 425 8.94 -24.70 -70.67
C CYS A 425 9.97 -25.52 -71.47
N CYS A 426 10.97 -26.12 -70.81
CA CYS A 426 11.95 -27.00 -71.44
C CYS A 426 11.30 -28.26 -72.04
N ARG A 427 10.41 -28.93 -71.30
CA ARG A 427 9.62 -30.08 -71.83
C ARG A 427 8.75 -29.67 -73.00
N ARG A 428 8.00 -28.56 -72.89
CA ARG A 428 7.11 -28.06 -73.95
C ARG A 428 7.89 -27.67 -75.21
N ARG A 429 9.07 -27.04 -75.07
CA ARG A 429 9.97 -26.72 -76.19
C ARG A 429 10.50 -27.99 -76.86
N ARG A 430 10.90 -29.01 -76.09
CA ARG A 430 11.36 -30.31 -76.63
C ARG A 430 10.27 -31.00 -77.45
N ASN A 431 9.04 -31.01 -76.96
CA ASN A 431 7.86 -31.56 -77.66
C ASN A 431 7.51 -30.79 -78.95
N HIS A 432 7.78 -29.48 -79.03
CA HIS A 432 7.63 -28.71 -80.27
C HIS A 432 8.75 -28.96 -81.28
N VAL A 433 10.00 -29.17 -80.83
CA VAL A 433 11.14 -29.49 -81.71
C VAL A 433 10.99 -30.87 -82.35
N GLN A 434 10.45 -31.86 -81.63
CA GLN A 434 10.23 -33.20 -82.19
C GLN A 434 9.19 -33.24 -83.33
N LYS A 435 8.29 -32.25 -83.43
CA LYS A 435 7.26 -32.17 -84.49
C LYS A 435 7.72 -31.50 -85.80
N ARG A 436 9.03 -31.38 -86.04
CA ARG A 436 9.60 -30.73 -87.25
C ARG A 436 10.49 -31.61 -88.14
N TRP A 437 10.59 -32.91 -87.88
CA TRP A 437 11.27 -33.85 -88.79
C TRP A 437 10.30 -34.36 -89.85
N MET A 438 10.70 -34.26 -91.11
CA MET A 438 9.81 -34.42 -92.28
C MET A 438 9.55 -35.89 -92.63
N SER A 439 8.39 -36.15 -93.21
CA SER A 439 8.04 -37.40 -93.89
C SER A 439 8.79 -37.55 -95.21
N VAL A 440 9.34 -38.74 -95.47
CA VAL A 440 9.89 -39.13 -96.78
C VAL A 440 8.78 -39.83 -97.60
N PRO A 441 8.58 -39.50 -98.89
CA PRO A 441 7.58 -40.19 -99.73
C PRO A 441 7.97 -41.64 -100.05
N THR A 442 6.96 -42.52 -100.16
CA THR A 442 7.14 -43.93 -100.48
C THR A 442 6.88 -44.23 -101.96
N THR A 443 7.86 -44.82 -102.66
CA THR A 443 7.65 -45.54 -103.93
C THR A 443 8.33 -46.90 -103.87
N ALA A 444 7.50 -47.95 -103.88
CA ALA A 444 7.87 -49.36 -104.05
C ALA A 444 8.03 -49.68 -105.58
N PRO A 445 8.34 -50.91 -106.05
CA PRO A 445 8.40 -52.18 -105.30
C PRO A 445 9.57 -53.14 -105.65
N ASP A 446 9.56 -54.29 -104.95
CA ASP A 446 10.21 -55.57 -105.30
C ASP A 446 11.76 -55.58 -105.38
N VAL A 447 12.47 -56.73 -105.27
CA VAL A 447 12.04 -58.14 -105.32
C VAL A 447 12.83 -59.01 -104.32
N VAL A 448 12.41 -60.28 -104.15
CA VAL A 448 13.30 -61.46 -103.93
C VAL A 448 13.99 -61.60 -102.55
N SER A 449 13.32 -62.38 -101.68
CA SER A 449 13.75 -63.77 -101.33
C SER A 449 14.38 -64.11 -99.96
N LYS A 450 13.94 -65.29 -99.47
CA LYS A 450 14.65 -66.32 -98.67
C LYS A 450 14.92 -66.12 -97.16
N LYS A 451 14.16 -66.92 -96.41
CA LYS A 451 14.63 -68.17 -95.75
C LYS A 451 15.14 -68.09 -94.30
N ASN A 452 14.24 -68.52 -93.40
CA ASN A 452 14.49 -69.18 -92.10
C ASN A 452 15.15 -68.32 -90.99
N GLY A 453 14.81 -68.45 -89.71
CA GLY A 453 13.74 -69.22 -89.06
C GLY A 453 14.10 -69.64 -87.62
N VAL A 454 13.22 -70.44 -86.99
CA VAL A 454 13.54 -71.46 -85.96
C VAL A 454 13.92 -70.98 -84.53
N ILE A 455 13.00 -71.22 -83.57
CA ILE A 455 13.21 -71.57 -82.13
C ILE A 455 14.07 -70.59 -81.29
N GLY A 456 13.51 -69.87 -80.30
CA GLY A 456 13.07 -70.36 -78.97
C GLY A 456 13.92 -69.66 -77.87
N ARG A 457 13.78 -69.86 -76.55
CA ARG A 457 12.82 -70.60 -75.69
C ARG A 457 12.95 -69.99 -74.27
N ASP A 458 11.91 -70.09 -73.44
CA ASP A 458 11.89 -69.63 -72.04
C ASP A 458 12.86 -70.41 -71.12
N GLY A 459 13.37 -69.78 -70.05
CA GLY A 459 14.11 -70.53 -69.01
C GLY A 459 14.91 -69.72 -67.97
N SER A 460 14.25 -69.45 -66.84
CA SER A 460 14.77 -69.29 -65.47
C SER A 460 16.25 -69.61 -65.10
N SER A 461 16.68 -68.94 -64.02
CA SER A 461 17.54 -69.43 -62.91
C SER A 461 19.05 -69.10 -62.90
N SER A 462 19.54 -69.05 -61.67
CA SER A 462 20.78 -68.53 -61.12
C SER A 462 22.06 -69.34 -61.36
N SER A 463 23.18 -68.65 -61.65
CA SER A 463 24.50 -68.89 -61.05
C SER A 463 25.53 -67.81 -61.48
N GLY A 464 26.65 -67.68 -60.74
CA GLY A 464 27.89 -67.04 -61.19
C GLY A 464 29.04 -68.07 -61.19
N PRO A 465 30.34 -67.70 -61.03
CA PRO A 465 30.93 -66.35 -60.92
C PRO A 465 32.30 -66.17 -61.68
N VAL A 466 33.08 -65.14 -61.29
CA VAL A 466 34.56 -64.89 -61.40
C VAL A 466 35.25 -64.40 -62.71
N ASP A 467 36.11 -63.37 -62.50
CA ASP A 467 37.39 -62.96 -63.16
C ASP A 467 37.50 -62.79 -64.71
N SER A 468 38.09 -61.71 -65.24
CA SER A 468 39.52 -61.37 -65.01
C SER A 468 39.99 -60.02 -65.59
N ARG A 469 40.88 -59.33 -64.85
CA ARG A 469 42.17 -58.65 -65.22
C ARG A 469 42.25 -57.76 -66.51
N ILE A 470 43.08 -56.72 -66.63
CA ILE A 470 44.17 -56.19 -65.77
C ILE A 470 44.21 -54.63 -65.77
N THR A 471 45.36 -53.97 -65.58
CA THR A 471 45.50 -52.78 -64.71
C THR A 471 46.41 -51.64 -65.20
N MET A 472 46.16 -50.40 -64.70
CA MET A 472 47.11 -49.25 -64.72
C MET A 472 47.08 -48.50 -63.37
N VAL A 473 48.19 -47.84 -63.00
CA VAL A 473 48.58 -47.63 -61.58
C VAL A 473 49.34 -46.30 -61.37
N VAL A 474 48.79 -45.40 -60.51
CA VAL A 474 49.49 -44.54 -59.50
C VAL A 474 50.40 -43.39 -60.08
N PRO A 475 50.65 -42.21 -59.42
CA PRO A 475 50.75 -42.01 -57.96
C PRO A 475 49.95 -40.88 -57.26
N ASP A 476 49.98 -41.05 -55.94
CA ASP A 476 49.57 -40.26 -54.76
C ASP A 476 49.15 -38.79 -54.83
N GLY A 477 48.14 -38.48 -53.99
CA GLY A 477 47.72 -37.14 -53.57
C GLY A 477 46.86 -37.20 -52.30
N ARG A 478 47.46 -37.51 -51.14
CA ARG A 478 46.82 -37.44 -49.80
C ARG A 478 46.66 -35.96 -49.36
N LEU A 479 45.83 -35.54 -48.40
CA LEU A 479 45.23 -36.21 -47.23
C LEU A 479 43.73 -35.86 -47.03
N TYR A 480 43.09 -36.56 -46.10
CA TYR A 480 41.81 -36.19 -45.49
C TYR A 480 41.96 -34.94 -44.59
N ARG A 481 40.87 -34.18 -44.43
CA ARG A 481 40.75 -33.09 -43.44
C ARG A 481 39.61 -33.43 -42.48
N GLU A 482 39.97 -33.88 -41.28
CA GLU A 482 39.01 -34.24 -40.23
C GLU A 482 38.56 -33.02 -39.41
N THR A 483 37.55 -33.23 -38.57
CA THR A 483 36.81 -32.18 -37.85
C THR A 483 37.38 -31.89 -36.47
N GLU A 484 37.64 -30.62 -36.17
CA GLU A 484 38.06 -30.17 -34.84
C GLU A 484 36.86 -30.14 -33.86
N PHE A 485 36.96 -30.89 -32.76
CA PHE A 485 36.03 -30.82 -31.63
C PHE A 485 36.56 -29.84 -30.58
N HIS A 486 35.82 -28.76 -30.30
CA HIS A 486 36.12 -27.90 -29.15
C HIS A 486 35.65 -28.56 -27.85
N VAL A 487 36.60 -29.14 -27.11
CA VAL A 487 36.39 -29.52 -25.70
C VAL A 487 36.79 -28.32 -24.83
N ILE A 488 35.81 -27.64 -24.25
CA ILE A 488 36.05 -26.63 -23.22
C ILE A 488 36.32 -27.37 -21.90
N VAL A 489 37.54 -27.24 -21.38
CA VAL A 489 37.90 -27.76 -20.05
C VAL A 489 37.66 -26.65 -19.03
N GLU A 490 36.56 -26.74 -18.29
CA GLU A 490 36.32 -25.84 -17.16
C GLU A 490 37.35 -26.10 -16.06
N LYS A 491 38.17 -25.08 -15.77
CA LYS A 491 39.21 -25.14 -14.75
C LYS A 491 38.67 -24.61 -13.42
N ALA A 492 38.08 -25.49 -12.62
CA ALA A 492 37.70 -25.15 -11.25
C ALA A 492 38.95 -24.95 -10.37
N GLU A 493 39.12 -23.75 -9.82
CA GLU A 493 40.17 -23.46 -8.84
C GLU A 493 39.59 -23.52 -7.41
N PRO A 494 40.25 -24.21 -6.46
CA PRO A 494 39.72 -24.38 -5.11
C PRO A 494 39.92 -23.12 -4.28
N LEU A 495 38.83 -22.49 -3.83
CA LEU A 495 38.87 -21.47 -2.79
C LEU A 495 39.20 -22.11 -1.43
N THR A 496 40.47 -22.05 -1.04
CA THR A 496 40.91 -22.34 0.33
C THR A 496 40.56 -21.17 1.25
N THR A 497 39.93 -21.48 2.37
CA THR A 497 39.59 -20.56 3.47
C THR A 497 40.81 -19.88 4.08
N GLU A 498 40.67 -18.61 4.50
CA GLU A 498 41.04 -18.12 5.84
C GLU A 498 40.18 -16.90 6.22
N LEU A 499 39.94 -16.72 7.53
CA LEU A 499 39.20 -15.63 8.22
C LEU A 499 37.71 -15.48 7.88
#